data_AF-X1VS63-F1
#
_entry.id   AF-X1VS63-F1
#
_cell.length_a   1.000
_cell.length_b   1.000
_cell.length_c   1.000
_cell.angle_alpha   90.00
_cell.angle_beta   90.00
_cell.angle_gamma   90.00
#
_symmetry.space_group_name_H-M   'P 1'
#
loop_
_entity.id
_entity.type
_entity.pdbx_description
1 polymer ?
#
loop_
_entity_poly.entity_id
_entity_poly.type
_entity_poly.pdbx_seq_one_letter_code
_entity_poly.pdbx_strand_id
1 'polypeptide(L)'
;FVGFYLLFIIIGAGFGLSETLEHSAFFFYYTWIMDLIAPIVILAVLWAIVRRYIIRPPRLQGEQTAEAMVILITVLLHPATHLFKIATGIALGNPPAGLGGALPPVSSALSNLFADMSPGGVEAAHAAFFWGHWLVILFVLVFITYSRYLHMIAALFNILFRSPLPKGALRSVDLEAAGTFGAAKITNLSWKQVLDLYSCVVCGRCQDICPATASGKPLNPKKLIQDLKKHLLEAGPELVKNKGGNP
;
A
#
# COMPACT_ATOMS: atom_id res chain seq x y z
N PHE A 1 7.38 4.03 17.60
CA PHE A 1 7.03 2.59 17.57
C PHE A 1 6.13 2.22 18.75
N VAL A 2 6.60 2.32 20.00
CA VAL A 2 5.80 2.01 21.21
C VAL A 2 4.51 2.83 21.33
N GLY A 3 4.54 4.15 21.07
CA GLY A 3 3.33 4.98 21.13
C GLY A 3 2.25 4.62 20.09
N PHE A 4 2.64 4.21 18.89
CA PHE A 4 1.71 3.78 17.84
C PHE A 4 1.15 2.38 18.13
N TYR A 5 1.99 1.51 18.70
CA TYR A 5 1.62 0.17 19.17
C TYR A 5 0.62 0.23 20.33
N LEU A 6 0.85 1.11 21.30
CA LEU A 6 -0.09 1.38 22.40
C LEU A 6 -1.40 1.96 21.88
N LEU A 7 -1.35 2.94 20.97
CA LEU A 7 -2.56 3.51 20.36
C LEU A 7 -3.41 2.43 19.69
N PHE A 8 -2.80 1.51 18.95
CA PHE A 8 -3.52 0.47 18.24
C PHE A 8 -4.16 -0.57 19.19
N ILE A 9 -3.44 -1.04 20.20
CA ILE A 9 -3.98 -2.00 21.20
C ILE A 9 -5.04 -1.34 22.08
N ILE A 10 -4.82 -0.09 22.48
CA ILE A 10 -5.79 0.67 23.30
C ILE A 10 -7.06 0.96 22.48
N ILE A 11 -6.94 1.27 21.18
CA ILE A 11 -8.11 1.49 20.32
C ILE A 11 -8.86 0.18 20.03
N GLY A 12 -8.14 -0.91 19.72
CA GLY A 12 -8.74 -2.20 19.40
C GLY A 12 -9.34 -2.91 20.60
N ALA A 13 -8.50 -3.21 21.60
CA ALA A 13 -8.91 -3.95 22.80
C ALA A 13 -9.28 -3.01 23.97
N GLY A 14 -8.60 -1.87 24.10
CA GLY A 14 -8.72 -0.99 25.28
C GLY A 14 -10.05 -0.23 25.44
N PHE A 15 -10.86 -0.10 24.37
CA PHE A 15 -12.22 0.48 24.46
C PHE A 15 -13.35 -0.56 24.32
N GLY A 16 -13.05 -1.87 24.34
CA GLY A 16 -14.07 -2.92 24.13
C GLY A 16 -14.71 -2.90 22.73
N LEU A 17 -14.13 -2.14 21.80
CA LEU A 17 -14.60 -2.04 20.41
C LEU A 17 -14.48 -3.38 19.68
N SER A 18 -13.41 -4.16 19.93
CA SER A 18 -13.27 -5.50 19.37
C SER A 18 -14.42 -6.42 19.79
N GLU A 19 -14.70 -6.50 21.10
CA GLU A 19 -15.76 -7.34 21.66
C GLU A 19 -17.15 -6.93 21.16
N THR A 20 -17.41 -5.62 21.07
CA THR A 20 -18.67 -5.09 20.54
C THR A 20 -18.84 -5.40 19.05
N LEU A 21 -17.76 -5.32 18.26
CA LEU A 21 -17.80 -5.59 16.83
C LEU A 21 -17.85 -7.08 16.52
N GLU A 22 -17.13 -7.91 17.26
CA GLU A 22 -17.01 -9.37 17.05
C GLU A 22 -18.35 -10.09 17.11
N HIS A 23 -19.33 -9.58 17.86
CA HIS A 23 -20.68 -10.15 17.92
C HIS A 23 -21.69 -9.48 16.96
N SER A 24 -21.22 -8.63 16.05
CA SER A 24 -22.07 -7.87 15.13
C SER A 24 -22.16 -8.52 13.74
N ALA A 25 -23.26 -8.22 13.02
CA ALA A 25 -23.38 -8.59 11.60
C ALA A 25 -22.26 -7.98 10.74
N PHE A 26 -21.71 -6.84 11.13
CA PHE A 26 -20.58 -6.24 10.43
C PHE A 26 -19.36 -7.17 10.44
N PHE A 27 -19.02 -7.76 11.58
CA PHE A 27 -17.86 -8.66 11.68
C PHE A 27 -18.06 -9.96 10.90
N PHE A 28 -19.30 -10.47 10.85
CA PHE A 28 -19.68 -11.58 9.98
C PHE A 28 -19.33 -11.29 8.51
N TYR A 29 -19.88 -10.21 7.95
CA TYR A 29 -19.63 -9.85 6.54
C TYR A 29 -18.17 -9.48 6.29
N TYR A 30 -17.54 -8.77 7.23
CA TYR A 30 -16.12 -8.42 7.14
C TYR A 30 -15.26 -9.67 7.01
N THR A 31 -15.46 -10.67 7.86
CA THR A 31 -14.68 -11.92 7.86
C THR A 31 -14.87 -12.67 6.55
N TRP A 32 -16.12 -12.77 6.06
CA TRP A 32 -16.43 -13.40 4.77
C TRP A 32 -15.79 -12.67 3.59
N ILE A 33 -15.90 -11.34 3.54
CA ILE A 33 -15.29 -10.53 2.47
C ILE A 33 -13.77 -10.72 2.48
N MET A 34 -13.13 -10.64 3.64
CA MET A 34 -11.68 -10.82 3.74
C MET A 34 -11.24 -12.23 3.33
N ASP A 35 -12.00 -13.26 3.71
CA ASP A 35 -11.73 -14.64 3.36
C ASP A 35 -11.81 -14.89 1.84
N LEU A 36 -12.77 -14.26 1.15
CA LEU A 36 -12.94 -14.39 -0.30
C LEU A 36 -11.97 -13.52 -1.10
N ILE A 37 -11.66 -12.32 -0.62
CA ILE A 37 -10.77 -11.37 -1.32
C ILE A 37 -9.30 -11.76 -1.14
N ALA A 38 -8.90 -12.34 -0.01
CA ALA A 38 -7.51 -12.69 0.27
C ALA A 38 -6.88 -13.60 -0.80
N PRO A 39 -7.52 -14.69 -1.27
CA PRO A 39 -6.99 -15.50 -2.37
C PRO A 39 -6.81 -14.72 -3.68
N ILE A 40 -7.75 -13.82 -4.00
CA ILE A 40 -7.66 -12.98 -5.21
C ILE A 40 -6.43 -12.07 -5.12
N VAL A 41 -6.20 -11.46 -3.95
CA VAL A 41 -5.02 -10.62 -3.70
C VAL A 41 -3.74 -11.45 -3.79
N ILE A 42 -3.70 -12.64 -3.17
CA ILE A 42 -2.55 -13.55 -3.23
C ILE A 42 -2.21 -13.89 -4.69
N LEU A 43 -3.19 -14.30 -5.49
CA LEU A 43 -3.00 -14.61 -6.92
C LEU A 43 -2.52 -13.38 -7.71
N ALA A 44 -3.11 -12.22 -7.45
CA ALA A 44 -2.70 -10.97 -8.11
C ALA A 44 -1.26 -10.57 -7.78
N VAL A 45 -0.83 -10.74 -6.53
CA VAL A 45 0.55 -10.44 -6.10
C VAL A 45 1.53 -11.46 -6.64
N LEU A 46 1.19 -12.75 -6.65
CA LEU A 46 2.01 -13.78 -7.30
C LEU A 46 2.24 -13.44 -8.77
N TRP A 47 1.18 -13.04 -9.49
CA TRP A 47 1.31 -12.56 -10.86
C TRP A 47 2.17 -11.28 -10.94
N ALA A 48 2.01 -10.34 -10.01
CA ALA A 48 2.83 -9.13 -9.97
C ALA A 48 4.33 -9.43 -9.76
N ILE A 49 4.66 -10.43 -8.94
CA ILE A 49 6.03 -10.92 -8.71
C ILE A 49 6.57 -11.55 -9.99
N VAL A 50 5.85 -12.49 -10.60
CA VAL A 50 6.23 -13.13 -11.88
C VAL A 50 6.47 -12.08 -12.94
N ARG A 51 5.52 -11.16 -13.10
CA ARG A 51 5.63 -10.08 -14.10
C ARG A 51 6.82 -9.17 -13.85
N ARG A 52 7.12 -8.83 -12.60
CA ARG A 52 8.18 -7.88 -12.23
C ARG A 52 9.57 -8.49 -12.30
N TYR A 53 9.74 -9.74 -11.90
CA TYR A 53 11.06 -10.37 -11.72
C TYR A 53 11.39 -11.43 -12.77
N ILE A 54 10.40 -12.02 -13.44
CA ILE A 54 10.61 -13.02 -14.50
C ILE A 54 10.39 -12.37 -15.87
N ILE A 55 9.18 -11.85 -16.14
CA ILE A 55 8.83 -11.29 -17.47
C ILE A 55 9.56 -9.97 -17.75
N ARG A 56 9.71 -9.10 -16.74
CA ARG A 56 10.46 -7.83 -16.79
C ARG A 56 10.12 -6.97 -18.03
N PRO A 57 8.84 -6.55 -18.20
CA PRO A 57 8.46 -5.74 -19.35
C PRO A 57 9.29 -4.44 -19.41
N PRO A 58 9.58 -3.89 -20.61
CA PRO A 58 10.49 -2.75 -20.78
C PRO A 58 10.22 -1.55 -19.84
N ARG A 59 8.94 -1.22 -19.63
CA ARG A 59 8.51 -0.13 -18.74
C ARG A 59 8.83 -0.33 -17.24
N LEU A 60 9.13 -1.55 -16.82
CA LEU A 60 9.51 -1.93 -15.46
C LEU A 60 11.00 -2.28 -15.35
N GLN A 61 11.78 -2.17 -16.42
CA GLN A 61 13.23 -2.40 -16.33
C GLN A 61 13.85 -1.38 -15.37
N GLY A 62 14.73 -1.86 -14.48
CA GLY A 62 15.37 -1.04 -13.45
C GLY A 62 14.49 -0.79 -12.21
N GLU A 63 13.26 -1.31 -12.16
CA GLU A 63 12.34 -1.16 -11.03
C GLU A 63 12.25 -2.40 -10.12
N GLN A 64 13.26 -3.27 -10.22
CA GLN A 64 13.44 -4.47 -9.38
C GLN A 64 14.22 -4.12 -8.11
N THR A 65 13.81 -3.04 -7.42
CA THR A 65 14.47 -2.60 -6.19
C THR A 65 14.15 -3.51 -5.01
N ALA A 66 15.01 -3.52 -4.00
CA ALA A 66 14.74 -4.22 -2.74
C ALA A 66 13.43 -3.72 -2.09
N GLU A 67 13.18 -2.41 -2.14
CA GLU A 67 11.94 -1.80 -1.69
C GLU A 67 10.70 -2.42 -2.38
N ALA A 68 10.72 -2.57 -3.71
CA ALA A 68 9.61 -3.19 -4.44
C ALA A 68 9.40 -4.66 -4.05
N MET A 69 10.49 -5.37 -3.72
CA MET A 69 10.43 -6.76 -3.27
C MET A 69 9.79 -6.85 -1.87
N VAL A 70 10.23 -6.00 -0.95
CA VAL A 70 9.66 -5.90 0.41
C VAL A 70 8.16 -5.59 0.35
N ILE A 71 7.75 -4.67 -0.54
CA ILE A 71 6.34 -4.38 -0.78
C ILE A 71 5.61 -5.65 -1.23
N LEU A 72 6.06 -6.30 -2.30
CA LEU A 72 5.35 -7.46 -2.83
C LEU A 72 5.29 -8.64 -1.85
N ILE A 73 6.35 -8.87 -1.07
CA ILE A 73 6.37 -9.88 -0.02
C ILE A 73 5.37 -9.53 1.09
N THR A 74 5.30 -8.27 1.52
CA THR A 74 4.37 -7.88 2.59
C THR A 74 2.91 -7.90 2.15
N VAL A 75 2.59 -7.52 0.91
CA VAL A 75 1.22 -7.69 0.34
C VAL A 75 0.86 -9.16 0.16
N LEU A 76 1.84 -10.06 -0.03
CA LEU A 76 1.60 -11.50 -0.08
C LEU A 76 1.39 -12.10 1.33
N LEU A 77 2.28 -11.78 2.27
CA LEU A 77 2.29 -12.34 3.61
C LEU A 77 1.09 -11.89 4.44
N HIS A 78 0.65 -10.64 4.31
CA HIS A 78 -0.48 -10.12 5.10
C HIS A 78 -1.78 -10.93 4.92
N PRO A 79 -2.33 -11.11 3.70
CA PRO A 79 -3.53 -11.92 3.48
C PRO A 79 -3.28 -13.42 3.70
N ALA A 80 -2.07 -13.93 3.42
CA ALA A 80 -1.76 -15.34 3.68
C ALA A 80 -1.79 -15.66 5.18
N THR A 81 -1.09 -14.88 6.00
CA THR A 81 -1.11 -15.01 7.47
C THR A 81 -2.51 -14.78 8.04
N HIS A 82 -3.32 -13.91 7.44
CA HIS A 82 -4.72 -13.72 7.82
C HIS A 82 -5.55 -15.00 7.65
N LEU A 83 -5.52 -15.62 6.46
CA LEU A 83 -6.24 -16.86 6.16
C LEU A 83 -5.78 -18.00 7.09
N PHE A 84 -4.47 -18.18 7.25
CA PHE A 84 -3.95 -19.25 8.10
C PHE A 84 -4.21 -19.04 9.59
N LYS A 85 -4.25 -17.78 10.08
CA LYS A 85 -4.68 -17.46 11.44
C LYS A 85 -6.13 -17.92 11.68
N ILE A 86 -7.03 -17.68 10.73
CA ILE A 86 -8.44 -18.12 10.83
C ILE A 86 -8.53 -19.65 10.68
N ALA A 87 -7.84 -20.24 9.71
CA ALA A 87 -7.84 -21.69 9.47
C ALA A 87 -7.38 -22.49 10.69
N THR A 88 -6.31 -22.06 11.35
CA THR A 88 -5.82 -22.67 12.59
C THR A 88 -6.76 -22.45 13.76
N GLY A 89 -7.44 -21.30 13.85
CA GLY A 89 -8.50 -21.07 14.82
C GLY A 89 -9.68 -22.04 14.64
N ILE A 90 -10.12 -22.25 13.39
CA ILE A 90 -11.15 -23.25 13.05
C ILE A 90 -10.69 -24.67 13.42
N ALA A 91 -9.43 -25.03 13.12
CA ALA A 91 -8.88 -26.35 13.44
C ALA A 91 -8.81 -26.61 14.97
N LEU A 92 -8.66 -25.56 15.78
CA LEU A 92 -8.73 -25.64 17.26
C LEU A 92 -10.16 -25.66 17.81
N GLY A 93 -11.19 -25.59 16.97
CA GLY A 93 -12.59 -25.44 17.41
C GLY A 93 -12.94 -24.05 17.92
N ASN A 94 -12.07 -23.06 17.67
CA ASN A 94 -12.22 -21.66 18.09
C ASN A 94 -12.33 -20.74 16.85
N PRO A 95 -13.39 -20.85 16.03
CA PRO A 95 -13.59 -19.97 14.90
C PRO A 95 -13.80 -18.51 15.37
N PRO A 96 -13.59 -17.51 14.49
CA PRO A 96 -13.87 -16.11 14.82
C PRO A 96 -15.28 -15.93 15.41
N ALA A 97 -15.37 -15.14 16.48
CA ALA A 97 -16.65 -14.82 17.13
C ALA A 97 -17.63 -14.17 16.12
N GLY A 98 -18.94 -14.34 16.33
CA GLY A 98 -19.98 -13.74 15.46
C GLY A 98 -20.27 -14.47 14.15
N LEU A 99 -19.59 -15.58 13.85
CA LEU A 99 -19.89 -16.42 12.68
C LEU A 99 -21.07 -17.38 12.87
N GLY A 100 -21.49 -17.62 14.11
CA GLY A 100 -22.46 -18.67 14.42
C GLY A 100 -21.97 -20.04 13.92
N GLY A 101 -22.79 -20.72 13.11
CA GLY A 101 -22.40 -21.98 12.44
C GLY A 101 -21.84 -21.81 11.02
N ALA A 102 -21.80 -20.59 10.46
CA ALA A 102 -21.42 -20.36 9.07
C ALA A 102 -19.95 -19.93 8.97
N LEU A 103 -19.07 -20.92 8.80
CA LEU A 103 -17.63 -20.71 8.70
C LEU A 103 -17.23 -20.09 7.34
N PRO A 104 -16.20 -19.21 7.32
CA PRO A 104 -15.64 -18.69 6.09
C PRO A 104 -15.05 -19.83 5.24
N PRO A 105 -15.42 -19.94 3.95
CA PRO A 105 -15.21 -21.16 3.17
C PRO A 105 -13.74 -21.45 2.85
N VAL A 106 -12.92 -20.43 2.58
CA VAL A 106 -11.51 -20.61 2.22
C VAL A 106 -10.71 -21.01 3.44
N SER A 107 -10.86 -20.28 4.55
CA SER A 107 -10.19 -20.62 5.80
C SER A 107 -10.65 -21.98 6.35
N SER A 108 -11.93 -22.35 6.17
CA SER A 108 -12.43 -23.68 6.52
C SER A 108 -11.86 -24.79 5.62
N ALA A 109 -11.63 -24.52 4.33
CA ALA A 109 -10.95 -25.48 3.47
C ALA A 109 -9.49 -25.65 3.90
N LEU A 110 -8.81 -24.55 4.23
CA LEU A 110 -7.43 -24.52 4.69
C LEU A 110 -7.24 -25.15 6.07
N SER A 111 -8.28 -25.19 6.93
CA SER A 111 -8.17 -25.81 8.26
C SER A 111 -7.90 -27.31 8.17
N ASN A 112 -8.31 -27.96 7.08
CA ASN A 112 -8.05 -29.38 6.84
C ASN A 112 -6.55 -29.70 6.72
N LEU A 113 -5.71 -28.71 6.39
CA LEU A 113 -4.25 -28.88 6.37
C LEU A 113 -3.67 -29.17 7.77
N PHE A 114 -4.45 -28.93 8.83
CA PHE A 114 -4.07 -29.11 10.22
C PHE A 114 -4.79 -30.30 10.89
N ALA A 115 -5.58 -31.08 10.14
CA ALA A 115 -6.42 -32.15 10.69
C ALA A 115 -5.63 -33.27 11.38
N ASP A 116 -4.45 -33.61 10.85
CA ASP A 116 -3.58 -34.68 11.37
C ASP A 116 -2.55 -34.18 12.39
N MET A 117 -2.56 -32.88 12.73
CA MET A 117 -1.64 -32.31 13.70
C MET A 117 -2.14 -32.53 15.14
N SER A 118 -1.21 -32.69 16.07
CA SER A 118 -1.55 -32.70 17.50
C SER A 118 -2.11 -31.32 17.92
N PRO A 119 -2.97 -31.26 18.96
CA PRO A 119 -3.51 -29.99 19.44
C PRO A 119 -2.43 -28.93 19.72
N GLY A 120 -1.35 -29.32 20.40
CA GLY A 120 -0.22 -28.43 20.66
C GLY A 120 0.52 -27.98 19.39
N GLY A 121 0.52 -28.80 18.34
CA GLY A 121 1.04 -28.41 17.02
C GLY A 121 0.18 -27.35 16.34
N VAL A 122 -1.15 -27.49 16.40
CA VAL A 122 -2.09 -26.50 15.85
C VAL A 122 -2.04 -25.20 16.66
N GLU A 123 -1.93 -25.26 17.98
CA GLU A 123 -1.73 -24.08 18.85
C GLU A 123 -0.45 -23.31 18.50
N ALA A 124 0.67 -24.03 18.30
CA ALA A 124 1.93 -23.40 17.89
C ALA A 124 1.81 -22.75 16.51
N ALA A 125 1.14 -23.41 15.56
CA ALA A 125 0.86 -22.83 14.24
C ALA A 125 -0.04 -21.59 14.33
N HIS A 126 -1.10 -21.66 15.15
CA HIS A 126 -2.00 -20.53 15.39
C HIS A 126 -1.25 -19.33 15.96
N ALA A 127 -0.43 -19.53 16.99
CA ALA A 127 0.40 -18.48 17.58
C ALA A 127 1.36 -17.87 16.54
N ALA A 128 2.00 -18.70 15.71
CA ALA A 128 2.90 -18.25 14.65
C ALA A 128 2.18 -17.38 13.61
N PHE A 129 1.02 -17.80 13.10
CA PHE A 129 0.25 -17.02 12.14
C PHE A 129 -0.36 -15.76 12.76
N PHE A 130 -0.83 -15.83 14.00
CA PHE A 130 -1.34 -14.68 14.75
C PHE A 130 -0.27 -13.59 14.90
N TRP A 131 0.88 -13.94 15.46
CA TRP A 131 1.98 -12.98 15.64
C TRP A 131 2.58 -12.55 14.31
N GLY A 132 2.73 -13.47 13.35
CA GLY A 132 3.20 -13.15 12.00
C GLY A 132 2.32 -12.11 11.31
N HIS A 133 1.00 -12.26 11.41
CA HIS A 133 0.04 -11.30 10.86
C HIS A 133 0.22 -9.89 11.47
N TRP A 134 0.28 -9.81 12.81
CA TRP A 134 0.50 -8.55 13.52
C TRP A 134 1.84 -7.91 13.20
N LEU A 135 2.92 -8.69 13.15
CA LEU A 135 4.25 -8.20 12.79
C LEU A 135 4.26 -7.61 11.38
N VAL A 136 3.60 -8.26 10.41
CA VAL A 136 3.48 -7.72 9.05
C VAL A 136 2.68 -6.41 9.05
N ILE A 137 1.55 -6.33 9.76
CA ILE A 137 0.76 -5.09 9.87
C ILE A 137 1.60 -3.96 10.45
N LEU A 138 2.25 -4.18 11.59
CA LEU A 138 3.05 -3.18 12.29
C LEU A 138 4.24 -2.72 11.45
N PHE A 139 4.89 -3.66 10.75
CA PHE A 139 5.95 -3.35 9.81
C PHE A 139 5.43 -2.45 8.67
N VAL A 140 4.34 -2.84 8.00
CA VAL A 140 3.77 -2.08 6.89
C VAL A 140 3.34 -0.68 7.33
N LEU A 141 2.73 -0.54 8.51
CA LEU A 141 2.30 0.76 9.04
C LEU A 141 3.44 1.78 9.12
N VAL A 142 4.60 1.37 9.63
CA VAL A 142 5.80 2.21 9.66
C VAL A 142 6.38 2.38 8.26
N PHE A 143 6.41 1.30 7.48
CA PHE A 143 7.00 1.31 6.15
C PHE A 143 6.23 2.19 5.14
N ILE A 144 4.93 2.45 5.36
CA ILE A 144 4.12 3.33 4.52
C ILE A 144 4.74 4.73 4.37
N THR A 145 5.25 5.32 5.45
CA THR A 145 5.74 6.71 5.43
C THR A 145 7.09 6.88 4.73
N TYR A 146 7.82 5.78 4.51
CA TYR A 146 9.17 5.79 3.95
C TYR A 146 9.29 5.08 2.60
N SER A 147 8.18 4.56 2.06
CA SER A 147 8.21 3.75 0.85
C SER A 147 7.20 4.21 -0.21
N ARG A 148 7.23 3.53 -1.35
CA ARG A 148 6.24 3.67 -2.42
C ARG A 148 4.83 3.36 -1.96
N TYR A 149 4.58 2.72 -0.81
CA TYR A 149 3.22 2.56 -0.26
C TYR A 149 2.52 3.90 0.01
N LEU A 150 3.27 4.99 0.23
CA LEU A 150 2.71 6.32 0.39
C LEU A 150 1.82 6.74 -0.78
N HIS A 151 2.02 6.15 -1.97
CA HIS A 151 1.12 6.40 -3.11
C HIS A 151 -0.34 6.09 -2.80
N MET A 152 -0.65 5.10 -1.95
CA MET A 152 -2.04 4.72 -1.65
C MET A 152 -2.76 5.86 -0.92
N ILE A 153 -2.06 6.49 0.02
CA ILE A 153 -2.55 7.66 0.76
C ILE A 153 -2.56 8.87 -0.17
N ALA A 154 -1.45 9.15 -0.85
CA ALA A 154 -1.32 10.32 -1.72
C ALA A 154 -2.33 10.28 -2.88
N ALA A 155 -2.62 9.11 -3.46
CA ALA A 155 -3.57 8.95 -4.55
C ALA A 155 -5.01 9.26 -4.11
N LEU A 156 -5.40 8.91 -2.88
CA LEU A 156 -6.71 9.30 -2.34
C LEU A 156 -6.87 10.82 -2.37
N PHE A 157 -5.92 11.54 -1.77
CA PHE A 157 -5.93 13.01 -1.78
C PHE A 157 -5.79 13.58 -3.20
N ASN A 158 -5.03 12.91 -4.06
CA ASN A 158 -4.87 13.33 -5.45
C ASN A 158 -6.20 13.40 -6.20
N ILE A 159 -7.03 12.36 -6.01
CA ILE A 159 -8.36 12.24 -6.62
C ILE A 159 -9.30 13.30 -6.04
N LEU A 160 -9.30 13.48 -4.70
CA LEU A 160 -10.13 14.48 -4.03
C LEU A 160 -9.83 15.90 -4.51
N PHE A 161 -8.56 16.22 -4.73
CA PHE A 161 -8.12 17.55 -5.16
C PHE A 161 -7.84 17.64 -6.66
N ARG A 162 -8.49 16.82 -7.48
CA ARG A 162 -8.32 16.86 -8.95
C ARG A 162 -8.68 18.24 -9.51
N SER A 163 -7.95 18.69 -10.52
CA SER A 163 -8.28 19.93 -11.24
C SER A 163 -9.66 19.81 -11.90
N PRO A 164 -10.53 20.84 -11.80
CA PRO A 164 -11.79 20.86 -12.54
C PRO A 164 -11.60 21.19 -14.03
N LEU A 165 -10.42 21.68 -14.42
CA LEU A 165 -10.13 21.99 -15.80
C LEU A 165 -10.02 20.72 -16.66
N PRO A 166 -10.34 20.80 -17.96
CA PRO A 166 -10.11 19.71 -18.90
C PRO A 166 -8.67 19.21 -18.85
N LYS A 167 -8.46 17.91 -19.08
CA LYS A 167 -7.11 17.34 -19.14
C LYS A 167 -6.31 18.02 -20.26
N GLY A 168 -5.11 18.48 -19.92
CA GLY A 168 -4.24 19.21 -20.86
C GLY A 168 -4.54 20.71 -20.98
N ALA A 169 -5.54 21.24 -20.26
CA ALA A 169 -5.76 22.67 -20.19
C ALA A 169 -4.57 23.35 -19.50
N LEU A 170 -3.90 24.23 -20.23
CA LEU A 170 -2.84 25.08 -19.69
C LEU A 170 -3.45 26.32 -19.04
N ARG A 171 -2.83 26.78 -17.95
CA ARG A 171 -3.14 28.10 -17.40
C ARG A 171 -2.44 29.15 -18.25
N SER A 172 -3.11 30.26 -18.53
CA SER A 172 -2.47 31.40 -19.20
C SER A 172 -1.36 31.94 -18.31
N VAL A 173 -0.22 32.27 -18.94
CA VAL A 173 0.90 32.95 -18.30
C VAL A 173 0.96 34.33 -18.91
N ASP A 174 0.96 35.36 -18.07
CA ASP A 174 1.23 36.73 -18.50
C ASP A 174 2.73 36.86 -18.77
N LEU A 175 3.10 36.96 -20.05
CA LEU A 175 4.50 36.98 -20.46
C LEU A 175 5.21 38.29 -20.10
N GLU A 176 4.46 39.39 -19.92
CA GLU A 176 5.01 40.72 -19.62
C GLU A 176 5.27 40.87 -18.12
N ALA A 177 4.45 40.23 -17.28
CA ALA A 177 4.59 40.25 -15.82
C ALA A 177 5.38 39.08 -15.24
N ALA A 178 5.55 37.98 -15.97
CA ALA A 178 6.21 36.78 -15.45
C ALA A 178 7.73 36.94 -15.33
N GLY A 179 8.22 37.10 -14.10
CA GLY A 179 9.66 37.06 -13.79
C GLY A 179 10.29 35.66 -13.90
N THR A 180 9.50 34.61 -14.12
CA THR A 180 10.00 33.24 -14.35
C THR A 180 9.05 32.45 -15.24
N PHE A 181 9.59 31.82 -16.28
CA PHE A 181 8.82 30.98 -17.18
C PHE A 181 8.93 29.51 -16.76
N GLY A 182 7.79 28.88 -16.47
CA GLY A 182 7.74 27.48 -16.05
C GLY A 182 8.33 27.22 -14.65
N ALA A 183 8.81 25.99 -14.42
CA ALA A 183 9.36 25.56 -13.14
C ALA A 183 10.86 25.23 -13.26
N ALA A 184 11.70 26.13 -12.77
CA ALA A 184 13.16 25.93 -12.73
C ALA A 184 13.63 25.27 -11.42
N LYS A 185 12.88 25.44 -10.32
CA LYS A 185 13.16 24.88 -9.00
C LYS A 185 11.98 24.07 -8.50
N ILE A 186 12.22 23.13 -7.59
CA ILE A 186 11.14 22.33 -7.00
C ILE A 186 10.11 23.20 -6.25
N THR A 187 10.55 24.34 -5.70
CA THR A 187 9.70 25.33 -5.03
C THR A 187 8.78 26.10 -5.97
N ASN A 188 9.01 26.03 -7.28
CA ASN A 188 8.11 26.64 -8.28
C ASN A 188 6.90 25.75 -8.56
N LEU A 189 6.91 24.50 -8.09
CA LEU A 189 5.75 23.62 -8.17
C LEU A 189 4.69 24.06 -7.17
N SER A 190 3.44 24.09 -7.62
CA SER A 190 2.30 24.22 -6.71
C SER A 190 2.21 23.02 -5.76
N TRP A 191 1.56 23.21 -4.61
CA TRP A 191 1.32 22.14 -3.65
C TRP A 191 0.65 20.90 -4.30
N LYS A 192 -0.22 21.11 -5.29
CA LYS A 192 -0.91 20.03 -6.00
C LYS A 192 0.03 19.25 -6.91
N GLN A 193 0.93 19.93 -7.62
CA GLN A 193 1.97 19.29 -8.42
C GLN A 193 2.93 18.48 -7.54
N VAL A 194 3.26 18.99 -6.35
CA VAL A 194 4.02 18.24 -5.35
C VAL A 194 3.28 16.97 -4.90
N LEU A 195 1.97 17.06 -4.63
CA LEU A 195 1.14 15.89 -4.31
C LEU A 195 1.08 14.85 -5.45
N ASP A 196 1.09 15.31 -6.71
CA ASP A 196 1.14 14.43 -7.89
C ASP A 196 2.41 13.55 -7.90
N LEU A 197 3.57 14.10 -7.48
CA LEU A 197 4.82 13.35 -7.41
C LEU A 197 4.72 12.16 -6.43
N TYR A 198 4.05 12.33 -5.30
CA TYR A 198 3.84 11.26 -4.31
C TYR A 198 2.86 10.17 -4.78
N SER A 199 2.01 10.48 -5.74
CA SER A 199 0.97 9.58 -6.25
C SER A 199 1.49 8.58 -7.28
N CYS A 200 2.76 8.73 -7.72
CA CYS A 200 3.36 7.83 -8.70
C CYS A 200 3.59 6.41 -8.14
N VAL A 201 2.97 5.42 -8.78
CA VAL A 201 3.11 3.98 -8.49
C VAL A 201 4.24 3.30 -9.28
N VAL A 202 4.93 4.03 -10.14
CA VAL A 202 6.01 3.51 -10.99
C VAL A 202 5.53 2.34 -11.88
N CYS A 203 4.26 2.40 -12.30
CA CYS A 203 3.64 1.36 -13.10
C CYS A 203 4.00 1.44 -14.59
N GLY A 204 4.61 2.54 -15.06
CA GLY A 204 5.06 2.70 -16.44
C GLY A 204 3.97 2.92 -17.49
N ARG A 205 2.68 3.00 -17.11
CA ARG A 205 1.59 3.23 -18.08
C ARG A 205 1.73 4.58 -18.81
N CYS A 206 2.24 5.60 -18.12
CA CYS A 206 2.54 6.89 -18.75
C CYS A 206 3.68 6.81 -19.77
N GLN A 207 4.64 5.91 -19.58
CA GLN A 207 5.72 5.67 -20.55
C GLN A 207 5.17 4.99 -21.81
N ASP A 208 4.35 3.93 -21.65
CA ASP A 208 3.81 3.13 -22.76
C ASP A 208 2.94 3.95 -23.73
N ILE A 209 2.17 4.90 -23.20
CA ILE A 209 1.24 5.73 -23.99
C ILE A 209 1.90 7.00 -24.53
N CYS A 210 3.14 7.31 -24.14
CA CYS A 210 3.78 8.56 -24.52
C CYS A 210 4.30 8.51 -25.98
N PRO A 211 3.83 9.39 -26.88
CA PRO A 211 4.30 9.42 -28.27
C PRO A 211 5.80 9.73 -28.38
N ALA A 212 6.34 10.57 -27.49
CA ALA A 212 7.76 10.92 -27.49
C ALA A 212 8.64 9.72 -27.13
N THR A 213 8.29 8.97 -26.07
CA THR A 213 8.98 7.72 -25.74
C THR A 213 8.86 6.71 -26.89
N ALA A 214 7.65 6.57 -27.46
CA ALA A 214 7.39 5.62 -28.54
C ALA A 214 8.19 5.93 -29.82
N SER A 215 8.44 7.20 -30.11
CA SER A 215 9.28 7.63 -31.23
C SER A 215 10.78 7.60 -30.92
N GLY A 216 11.22 7.00 -29.81
CA GLY A 216 12.63 6.90 -29.42
C GLY A 216 13.26 8.21 -28.93
N LYS A 217 12.47 9.25 -28.65
CA LYS A 217 12.99 10.51 -28.08
C LYS A 217 13.38 10.31 -26.61
N PRO A 218 14.33 11.11 -26.08
CA PRO A 218 14.83 10.93 -24.71
C PRO A 218 13.79 11.21 -23.61
N LEU A 219 12.65 11.83 -23.94
CA LEU A 219 11.60 12.15 -22.96
C LEU A 219 10.87 10.89 -22.50
N ASN A 220 11.01 10.54 -21.22
CA ASN A 220 10.23 9.52 -20.55
C ASN A 220 9.44 10.15 -19.38
N PRO A 221 8.10 10.25 -19.48
CA PRO A 221 7.30 10.91 -18.44
C PRO A 221 7.31 10.16 -17.10
N LYS A 222 7.51 8.84 -17.10
CA LYS A 222 7.67 8.07 -15.85
C LYS A 222 8.90 8.54 -15.10
N LYS A 223 10.02 8.60 -15.82
CA LYS A 223 11.33 8.96 -15.27
C LYS A 223 11.35 10.40 -14.78
N LEU A 224 10.76 11.34 -15.55
CA LEU A 224 10.62 12.74 -15.13
C LEU A 224 9.94 12.88 -13.75
N ILE A 225 8.82 12.19 -13.53
CA ILE A 225 8.11 12.24 -12.24
C ILE A 225 8.95 11.61 -11.11
N GLN A 226 9.66 10.51 -11.39
CA GLN A 226 10.55 9.88 -10.42
C GLN A 226 11.72 10.79 -10.04
N ASP A 227 12.35 11.42 -11.01
CA ASP A 227 13.49 12.32 -10.81
C ASP A 227 13.06 13.58 -10.04
N LEU A 228 11.89 14.15 -10.37
CA LEU A 228 11.31 15.27 -9.61
C LEU A 228 10.98 14.87 -8.16
N LYS A 229 10.39 13.69 -7.94
CA LYS A 229 10.11 13.20 -6.59
C LYS A 229 11.40 13.01 -5.80
N LYS A 230 12.43 12.42 -6.42
CA LYS A 230 13.74 12.22 -5.80
C LYS A 230 14.35 13.57 -5.39
N HIS A 231 14.37 14.54 -6.30
CA HIS A 231 14.89 15.87 -6.02
C HIS A 231 14.10 16.59 -4.91
N LEU A 232 12.77 16.44 -4.88
CA LEU A 232 11.94 16.96 -3.80
C LEU A 232 12.32 16.38 -2.43
N LEU A 233 12.56 15.06 -2.36
CA LEU A 233 12.93 14.40 -1.11
C LEU A 233 14.34 14.78 -0.66
N GLU A 234 15.25 15.01 -1.59
CA GLU A 234 16.62 15.48 -1.30
C GLU A 234 16.62 16.95 -0.82
N ALA A 235 15.86 17.83 -1.47
CA ALA A 235 15.79 19.25 -1.11
C ALA A 235 14.87 19.54 0.09
N GLY A 236 13.92 18.65 0.37
CA GLY A 236 12.87 18.84 1.38
C GLY A 236 13.37 19.22 2.78
N PRO A 237 14.34 18.50 3.37
CA PRO A 237 14.85 18.80 4.71
C PRO A 237 15.39 20.23 4.85
N GLU A 238 16.17 20.71 3.88
CA GLU A 238 16.70 22.07 3.84
C GLU A 238 15.57 23.10 3.71
N LEU A 239 14.59 22.85 2.83
CA LEU A 239 13.44 23.74 2.65
C LEU A 239 12.57 23.87 3.91
N VAL A 240 12.43 22.79 4.68
CA VAL A 240 11.69 22.80 5.95
C VAL A 240 12.47 23.55 7.03
N LYS A 241 13.78 23.31 7.14
CA LYS A 241 14.66 24.01 8.09
C LYS A 241 14.67 25.51 7.84
N ASN A 242 14.78 25.92 6.58
CA ASN A 242 14.80 27.33 6.18
C ASN A 242 13.44 28.03 6.31
N LYS A 243 12.33 27.29 6.42
CA LYS A 243 11.02 27.84 6.80
C LYS A 243 10.84 28.01 8.32
N GLY A 244 11.56 27.23 9.12
CA GLY A 244 11.53 27.28 10.58
C GLY A 244 12.47 28.34 11.19
N GLY A 245 13.45 28.81 10.43
CA GLY A 245 14.13 30.07 10.69
C GLY A 245 13.34 31.20 10.02
N ASN A 246 12.67 32.03 10.81
CA ASN A 246 12.19 33.33 10.31
C ASN A 246 13.42 34.14 9.84
N PRO A 247 13.26 35.05 8.86
CA PRO A 247 14.34 35.61 8.03
C PRO A 247 15.49 36.24 8.80
#